data_AF-A0A1H6W1R2-F1
#
_entry.id   AF-A0A1H6W1R2-F1
#
_cell.length_a   1.000
_cell.length_b   1.000
_cell.length_c   1.000
_cell.angle_alpha   90.00
_cell.angle_beta   90.00
_cell.angle_gamma   90.00
#
_symmetry.space_group_name_H-M   'P 1'
#
loop_
_entity.id
_entity.type
_entity.pdbx_description
1 polymer ?
#
loop_
_entity_poly.entity_id
_entity_poly.type
_entity_poly.pdbx_seq_one_letter_code
_entity_poly.pdbx_strand_id
1 'polypeptide(L)'
;MSAARRRNGPKLWAALCLLAAPLLFAYSFGDTVFAGTNPSEAGPFPYAFADRVSYGLLGYTYWIEGQPFTGPHRHLTWVVGWLGLGTALLWRGRAGSEAARRMLRVSLLSLGLVVGVGGPVLEAAETRHNPLRAQAELGGVVFASPATLRAEQCVRRPASADDACPEWVRSVFPNPALWGVLGILLTGVVGLWPGQSVRAARPPISQPPTSG
;
A
#
# COMPACT_ATOMS: atom_id res chain seq x y z
N MET A 1 27.95 -1.40 24.25
CA MET A 1 27.48 -1.16 22.86
C MET A 1 28.09 0.14 22.34
N SER A 2 28.98 0.07 21.35
CA SER A 2 29.76 1.22 20.83
C SER A 2 28.88 2.29 20.14
N ALA A 3 29.22 3.57 20.35
CA ALA A 3 28.54 4.75 19.80
C ALA A 3 28.41 4.73 18.26
N ALA A 4 29.30 4.03 17.56
CA ALA A 4 29.25 3.84 16.10
C ALA A 4 28.01 3.05 15.64
N ARG A 5 27.56 2.05 16.42
CA ARG A 5 26.36 1.24 16.09
C ARG A 5 25.07 2.07 16.18
N ARG A 6 25.05 3.11 17.02
CA ARG A 6 23.88 4.01 17.17
C ARG A 6 23.75 5.01 16.02
N ARG A 7 24.85 5.41 15.36
CA ARG A 7 24.83 6.36 14.23
C ARG A 7 24.39 5.72 12.91
N ASN A 8 24.69 4.43 12.68
CA ASN A 8 24.43 3.78 11.39
C ASN A 8 23.04 3.13 11.29
N GLY A 9 22.37 2.86 12.42
CA GLY A 9 21.06 2.20 12.45
C GLY A 9 19.99 2.87 11.58
N PRO A 10 19.76 4.20 11.71
CA PRO A 10 18.77 4.90 10.90
C PRO A 10 19.10 4.89 9.40
N LYS A 11 20.38 5.00 9.04
CA LYS A 11 20.83 4.98 7.64
C LYS A 11 20.63 3.61 7.00
N LEU A 12 20.94 2.53 7.74
CA LEU A 12 20.69 1.17 7.28
C LEU A 12 19.19 0.93 7.08
N TRP A 13 18.35 1.32 8.04
CA TRP A 13 16.89 1.19 7.90
C TRP A 13 16.35 2.01 6.73
N ALA A 14 16.88 3.21 6.51
CA ALA A 14 16.51 4.05 5.38
C ALA A 14 16.83 3.36 4.03
N ALA A 15 18.01 2.76 3.91
CA ALA A 15 18.38 1.97 2.73
C ALA A 15 17.46 0.74 2.54
N LEU A 16 17.11 0.05 3.63
CA LEU A 16 16.16 -1.07 3.59
C LEU A 16 14.77 -0.61 3.13
N CYS A 17 14.28 0.56 3.56
CA CYS A 17 13.04 1.14 3.06
C CYS A 17 13.08 1.44 1.56
N LEU A 18 14.20 2.00 1.06
CA LEU A 18 14.36 2.27 -0.37
C LEU A 18 14.38 0.99 -1.22
N LEU A 19 14.92 -0.10 -0.69
CA LEU A 19 14.88 -1.41 -1.35
C LEU A 19 13.51 -2.08 -1.22
N ALA A 20 12.87 -1.99 -0.05
CA ALA A 20 11.60 -2.65 0.23
C ALA A 20 10.45 -2.05 -0.59
N ALA A 21 10.42 -0.74 -0.80
CA ALA A 21 9.36 -0.07 -1.56
C ALA A 21 9.15 -0.67 -2.98
N PRO A 22 10.16 -0.74 -3.87
CA PRO A 22 9.99 -1.33 -5.19
C PRO A 22 9.71 -2.84 -5.14
N LEU A 23 10.29 -3.58 -4.18
CA LEU A 23 10.00 -5.01 -4.02
C LEU A 23 8.55 -5.25 -3.61
N LEU A 24 8.02 -4.48 -2.67
CA LEU A 24 6.62 -4.55 -2.24
C LEU A 24 5.68 -4.10 -3.36
N PHE A 25 6.06 -3.12 -4.16
CA PHE A 25 5.30 -2.72 -5.35
C PHE A 25 5.23 -3.85 -6.39
N ALA A 26 6.38 -4.45 -6.72
CA ALA A 26 6.45 -5.57 -7.66
C ALA A 26 5.69 -6.80 -7.16
N TYR A 27 5.83 -7.12 -5.86
CA TYR A 27 5.05 -8.17 -5.23
C TYR A 27 3.55 -7.88 -5.28
N SER A 28 3.13 -6.65 -4.97
CA SER A 28 1.73 -6.23 -5.06
C SER A 28 1.20 -6.42 -6.48
N PHE A 29 1.98 -6.06 -7.49
CA PHE A 29 1.59 -6.24 -8.89
C PHE A 29 1.44 -7.72 -9.24
N GLY A 30 2.42 -8.56 -8.90
CA GLY A 30 2.37 -9.99 -9.17
C GLY A 30 1.23 -10.71 -8.42
N ASP A 31 0.94 -10.27 -7.20
CA ASP A 31 -0.16 -10.80 -6.37
C ASP A 31 -1.53 -10.44 -6.97
N THR A 32 -1.67 -9.28 -7.62
CA THR A 32 -2.98 -8.79 -8.08
C THR A 32 -3.23 -8.87 -9.60
N VAL A 33 -2.20 -9.07 -10.43
CA VAL A 33 -2.34 -9.00 -11.90
C VAL A 33 -3.31 -10.03 -12.49
N PHE A 34 -3.52 -11.16 -11.81
CA PHE A 34 -4.51 -12.19 -12.18
C PHE A 34 -5.62 -12.35 -11.13
N ALA A 35 -5.73 -11.41 -10.19
CA ALA A 35 -6.74 -11.52 -9.14
C ALA A 35 -8.14 -11.28 -9.71
N GLY A 36 -9.03 -12.26 -9.52
CA GLY A 36 -10.43 -12.18 -9.97
C GLY A 36 -10.71 -12.74 -11.38
N THR A 37 -9.73 -13.37 -12.04
CA THR A 37 -9.91 -14.04 -13.34
C THR A 37 -9.47 -15.51 -13.26
N ASN A 38 -10.23 -16.43 -13.86
CA ASN A 38 -9.78 -17.80 -14.09
C ASN A 38 -9.21 -17.97 -15.51
N PRO A 39 -7.89 -18.09 -15.69
CA PRO A 39 -7.31 -18.28 -17.02
C PRO A 39 -7.38 -19.73 -17.52
N SER A 40 -7.96 -20.67 -16.78
CA SER A 40 -7.88 -22.11 -17.06
C SER A 40 -9.18 -22.72 -17.60
N GLU A 41 -9.06 -23.58 -18.61
CA GLU A 41 -10.15 -24.40 -19.16
C GLU A 41 -10.49 -25.63 -18.30
N ALA A 42 -9.53 -26.11 -17.50
CA ALA A 42 -9.66 -27.36 -16.75
C ALA A 42 -10.19 -27.15 -15.31
N GLY A 43 -10.57 -25.93 -14.95
CA GLY A 43 -11.06 -25.58 -13.62
C GLY A 43 -12.58 -25.75 -13.47
N PRO A 44 -13.10 -25.70 -12.23
CA PRO A 44 -14.55 -25.76 -11.97
C PRO A 44 -15.32 -24.58 -12.58
N PHE A 45 -14.63 -23.48 -12.90
CA PHE A 45 -15.23 -22.24 -13.44
C PHE A 45 -14.40 -21.69 -14.60
N PRO A 46 -14.36 -22.36 -15.77
CA PRO A 46 -13.46 -21.99 -16.85
C PRO A 46 -13.77 -20.59 -17.38
N TYR A 47 -12.74 -19.74 -17.49
CA TYR A 47 -12.86 -18.33 -17.92
C TYR A 47 -13.83 -17.46 -17.11
N ALA A 48 -14.24 -17.92 -15.92
CA ALA A 48 -15.14 -17.17 -15.07
C ALA A 48 -14.43 -16.00 -14.40
N PHE A 49 -15.23 -14.98 -14.09
CA PHE A 49 -14.83 -13.81 -13.32
C PHE A 49 -15.47 -13.85 -11.95
N ALA A 50 -14.78 -13.29 -10.95
CA ALA A 50 -15.31 -13.21 -9.60
C ALA A 50 -16.68 -12.50 -9.55
N ASP A 51 -17.66 -13.11 -8.89
CA ASP A 51 -19.01 -12.56 -8.69
C ASP A 51 -19.09 -11.68 -7.43
N ARG A 52 -18.16 -11.90 -6.50
CA ARG A 52 -18.04 -11.14 -5.27
C ARG A 52 -16.57 -10.96 -4.89
N VAL A 53 -16.29 -9.83 -4.27
CA VAL A 53 -15.00 -9.50 -3.67
C VAL A 53 -15.16 -9.17 -2.20
N SER A 54 -14.12 -9.45 -1.43
CA SER A 54 -13.93 -8.93 -0.09
C SER A 54 -12.59 -8.22 -0.04
N TYR A 55 -12.60 -6.95 0.36
CA TYR A 55 -11.41 -6.14 0.49
C TYR A 55 -11.14 -5.83 1.95
N GLY A 56 -9.99 -6.23 2.46
CA GLY A 56 -9.59 -5.91 3.82
C GLY A 56 -8.11 -5.59 3.93
N LEU A 57 -7.74 -4.96 5.05
CA LEU A 57 -6.34 -4.69 5.39
C LEU A 57 -5.51 -5.98 5.53
N LEU A 58 -6.16 -7.11 5.84
CA LEU A 58 -5.53 -8.43 5.98
C LEU A 58 -5.40 -9.18 4.65
N GLY A 59 -6.05 -8.68 3.60
CA GLY A 59 -5.94 -9.19 2.24
C GLY A 59 -7.25 -9.12 1.48
N TYR A 60 -7.14 -9.41 0.19
CA TYR A 60 -8.29 -9.41 -0.73
C TYR A 60 -8.65 -10.85 -1.09
N THR A 61 -9.94 -11.16 -1.11
CA THR A 61 -10.45 -12.48 -1.49
C THR A 61 -11.51 -12.32 -2.56
N TYR A 62 -11.40 -13.14 -3.59
CA TYR A 62 -12.31 -13.14 -4.73
C TYR A 62 -13.10 -14.43 -4.69
N TRP A 63 -14.40 -14.33 -4.95
CA TRP A 63 -15.35 -15.42 -4.83
C TRP A 63 -16.02 -15.70 -6.17
N ILE A 64 -16.43 -16.95 -6.36
CA ILE A 64 -17.30 -17.41 -7.44
C ILE A 64 -18.33 -18.34 -6.82
N GLU A 65 -19.62 -18.06 -7.03
CA GLU A 65 -20.74 -18.88 -6.54
C GLU A 65 -20.69 -19.16 -5.03
N GLY A 66 -20.26 -18.16 -4.27
CA GLY A 66 -20.13 -18.27 -2.81
C GLY A 66 -18.92 -19.07 -2.32
N GLN A 67 -18.05 -19.56 -3.21
CA GLN A 67 -16.78 -20.21 -2.85
C GLN A 67 -15.59 -19.29 -3.09
N PRO A 68 -14.57 -19.31 -2.20
CA PRO A 68 -13.37 -18.51 -2.40
C PRO A 68 -12.58 -19.07 -3.58
N PHE A 69 -12.39 -18.25 -4.61
CA PHE A 69 -11.73 -18.62 -5.86
C PHE A 69 -10.23 -18.25 -5.83
N THR A 70 -9.89 -17.01 -5.48
CA THR A 70 -8.49 -16.58 -5.28
C THR A 70 -8.29 -15.78 -4.00
N GLY A 71 -7.06 -15.84 -3.50
CA GLY A 71 -6.61 -15.15 -2.31
C GLY A 71 -6.58 -16.03 -1.04
N PRO A 72 -6.37 -15.45 0.15
CA PRO A 72 -6.24 -14.01 0.37
C PRO A 72 -4.94 -13.45 -0.23
N HIS A 73 -5.06 -12.39 -1.02
CA HIS A 73 -3.96 -11.62 -1.58
C HIS A 73 -3.41 -10.67 -0.50
N ARG A 74 -2.15 -10.86 -0.07
CA ARG A 74 -1.61 -10.27 1.18
C ARG A 74 -0.67 -9.09 0.99
N HIS A 75 -0.57 -8.55 -0.22
CA HIS A 75 0.32 -7.41 -0.49
C HIS A 75 0.10 -6.21 0.45
N LEU A 76 -1.15 -5.82 0.72
CA LEU A 76 -1.44 -4.72 1.65
C LEU A 76 -1.01 -5.06 3.08
N THR A 77 -1.21 -6.31 3.52
CA THR A 77 -0.78 -6.82 4.83
C THR A 77 0.73 -6.68 4.99
N TRP A 78 1.51 -6.99 3.96
CA TRP A 78 2.96 -6.84 3.99
C TRP A 78 3.39 -5.38 4.07
N VAL A 79 2.73 -4.49 3.32
CA VAL A 79 3.00 -3.04 3.38
C VAL A 79 2.70 -2.48 4.77
N VAL A 80 1.54 -2.81 5.36
CA VAL A 80 1.16 -2.41 6.72
C VAL A 80 2.13 -3.00 7.75
N GLY A 81 2.50 -4.28 7.60
CA GLY A 81 3.47 -4.95 8.46
C GLY A 81 4.84 -4.27 8.44
N TRP A 82 5.32 -3.87 7.26
CA TRP A 82 6.58 -3.14 7.12
C TRP A 82 6.53 -1.76 7.78
N LEU A 83 5.45 -1.00 7.55
CA LEU A 83 5.23 0.30 8.21
C LEU A 83 5.12 0.17 9.73
N GLY A 84 4.44 -0.86 10.23
CA GLY A 84 4.31 -1.15 11.66
C GLY A 84 5.67 -1.50 12.29
N LEU A 85 6.43 -2.41 11.66
CA LEU A 85 7.78 -2.76 12.10
C LEU A 85 8.70 -1.53 12.08
N GLY A 86 8.69 -0.76 11.00
CA GLY A 86 9.48 0.45 10.85
C GLY A 86 9.15 1.48 11.93
N THR A 87 7.87 1.70 12.18
CA THR A 87 7.39 2.59 13.26
C THR A 87 7.90 2.12 14.62
N ALA A 88 7.78 0.83 14.95
CA ALA A 88 8.24 0.28 16.22
C ALA A 88 9.77 0.42 16.41
N LEU A 89 10.55 0.10 15.37
CA LEU A 89 12.02 0.24 15.39
C LEU A 89 12.45 1.69 15.55
N LEU A 90 11.86 2.60 14.77
CA LEU A 90 12.16 4.03 14.81
C LEU A 90 11.71 4.68 16.12
N TRP A 91 10.61 4.21 16.71
CA TRP A 91 10.14 4.65 18.02
C TRP A 91 11.18 4.39 19.12
N ARG A 92 11.81 3.21 19.11
CA ARG A 92 12.90 2.87 20.04
C ARG A 92 14.15 3.73 19.82
N GLY A 93 14.42 4.14 18.58
CA GLY A 93 15.57 4.97 18.20
C GLY A 93 15.38 6.48 18.34
N ARG A 94 14.15 6.96 18.59
CA ARG A 94 13.76 8.38 18.45
C ARG A 94 14.53 9.36 19.34
N ALA A 95 14.96 8.94 20.53
CA ALA A 95 15.68 9.81 21.46
C ALA A 95 17.12 10.10 21.02
N GLY A 96 17.72 9.25 20.18
CA GLY A 96 19.13 9.32 19.82
C GLY A 96 19.44 9.95 18.45
N SER A 97 18.42 10.28 17.64
CA SER A 97 18.64 10.76 16.27
C SER A 97 17.48 11.62 15.75
N GLU A 98 17.80 12.79 15.18
CA GLU A 98 16.83 13.64 14.47
C GLU A 98 16.31 12.96 13.20
N ALA A 99 17.18 12.20 12.50
CA ALA A 99 16.77 11.43 11.32
C ALA A 99 15.72 10.38 11.70
N ALA A 100 15.94 9.64 12.81
CA ALA A 100 14.98 8.65 13.28
C ALA A 100 13.62 9.27 13.63
N ARG A 101 13.59 10.49 14.20
CA ARG A 101 12.35 11.22 14.49
C ARG A 101 11.61 11.64 13.23
N ARG A 102 12.32 12.12 12.21
CA ARG A 102 11.72 12.48 10.92
C ARG A 102 11.14 11.26 10.20
N MET A 103 11.93 10.19 10.09
CA MET A 103 11.48 8.91 9.54
C MET A 103 10.25 8.38 10.28
N LEU A 104 10.25 8.44 11.62
CA LEU A 104 9.12 8.01 12.44
C LEU A 104 7.84 8.80 12.13
N ARG A 105 7.93 10.12 11.96
CA ARG A 105 6.76 10.95 11.59
C ARG A 105 6.17 10.53 10.26
N VAL A 106 7.01 10.35 9.23
CA VAL A 106 6.56 9.90 7.91
C VAL A 106 5.93 8.51 7.99
N SER A 107 6.58 7.58 8.71
CA SER A 107 6.06 6.21 8.86
C SER A 107 4.73 6.17 9.61
N LEU A 108 4.57 6.97 10.67
CA LEU A 108 3.31 7.09 11.42
C LEU A 108 2.20 7.70 10.57
N LEU A 109 2.48 8.79 9.85
CA LEU A 109 1.50 9.42 8.97
C LEU A 109 1.05 8.46 7.86
N SER A 110 1.99 7.73 7.27
CA SER A 110 1.70 6.75 6.22
C SER A 110 0.88 5.58 6.76
N LEU A 111 1.25 5.04 7.92
CA LEU A 111 0.49 3.97 8.58
C LEU A 111 -0.93 4.44 8.94
N GLY A 112 -1.06 5.65 9.49
CA GLY A 112 -2.35 6.26 9.81
C GLY A 112 -3.21 6.49 8.57
N LEU A 113 -2.62 6.93 7.46
CA LEU A 113 -3.32 7.10 6.19
C LEU A 113 -3.82 5.75 5.65
N VAL A 114 -2.96 4.72 5.61
CA VAL A 114 -3.34 3.41 5.08
C VAL A 114 -4.40 2.73 5.95
N VAL A 115 -4.27 2.77 7.28
CA VAL A 115 -5.24 2.11 8.17
C VAL A 115 -6.51 2.94 8.32
N GLY A 116 -6.37 4.25 8.57
CA GLY A 116 -7.49 5.13 8.90
C GLY A 116 -8.31 5.59 7.70
N VAL A 117 -7.67 5.81 6.54
CA VAL A 117 -8.38 6.20 5.29
C VAL A 117 -8.49 5.01 4.35
N GLY A 118 -7.45 4.17 4.27
CA GLY A 118 -7.48 3.01 3.39
C GLY A 118 -8.54 1.99 3.76
N GLY A 119 -8.76 1.69 5.04
CA GLY A 119 -9.84 0.81 5.49
C GLY A 119 -11.23 1.22 4.95
N PRO A 120 -11.70 2.45 5.23
CA PRO A 120 -12.95 2.96 4.69
C PRO A 120 -13.03 2.97 3.15
N VAL A 121 -11.91 3.22 2.46
CA VAL A 121 -11.84 3.18 0.99
C VAL A 121 -12.06 1.75 0.47
N LEU A 122 -11.45 0.75 1.12
CA LEU A 122 -11.66 -0.67 0.77
C LEU A 122 -13.11 -1.09 0.98
N GLU A 123 -13.72 -0.68 2.09
CA GLU A 123 -15.13 -0.96 2.40
C GLU A 123 -16.08 -0.30 1.38
N ALA A 124 -15.82 0.96 1.03
CA ALA A 124 -16.59 1.67 0.00
C ALA A 124 -16.42 1.02 -1.38
N ALA A 125 -15.20 0.58 -1.72
CA ALA A 125 -14.92 -0.15 -2.95
C ALA A 125 -15.68 -1.48 -2.99
N GLU A 126 -15.65 -2.26 -1.91
CA GLU A 126 -16.39 -3.53 -1.79
C GLU A 126 -17.90 -3.30 -1.97
N THR A 127 -18.45 -2.31 -1.27
CA THR A 127 -19.87 -1.93 -1.32
C THR A 127 -20.32 -1.51 -2.72
N ARG A 128 -19.43 -0.91 -3.52
CA ARG A 128 -19.72 -0.49 -4.90
C ARG A 128 -19.45 -1.56 -5.95
N HIS A 129 -18.40 -2.36 -5.76
CA HIS A 129 -18.02 -3.40 -6.71
C HIS A 129 -18.97 -4.59 -6.66
N ASN A 130 -19.39 -5.05 -5.48
CA ASN A 130 -20.25 -6.24 -5.35
C ASN A 130 -21.63 -6.10 -6.05
N PRO A 131 -22.36 -4.98 -5.95
CA PRO A 131 -23.64 -4.81 -6.67
C PRO A 131 -23.48 -4.79 -8.18
N LEU A 132 -22.41 -4.16 -8.69
CA LEU A 132 -22.08 -4.16 -10.12
C LEU A 132 -21.81 -5.58 -10.64
N ARG A 133 -21.41 -6.50 -9.75
CA ARG A 133 -21.16 -7.90 -10.10
C ARG A 133 -22.39 -8.78 -9.99
N ALA A 134 -23.26 -8.54 -9.00
CA ALA A 134 -24.52 -9.28 -8.85
C ALA A 134 -25.47 -9.10 -10.04
N GLN A 135 -25.32 -8.01 -10.81
CA GLN A 135 -26.15 -7.71 -11.99
C GLN A 135 -25.45 -8.09 -13.31
N ALA A 136 -24.27 -8.70 -13.27
CA ALA A 136 -23.43 -8.96 -14.44
C ALA A 136 -23.86 -10.21 -15.21
N GLU A 137 -25.12 -10.28 -15.67
CA GLU A 137 -25.59 -11.33 -16.59
C GLU A 137 -24.84 -11.31 -17.94
N LEU A 138 -24.20 -10.19 -18.27
CA LEU A 138 -23.50 -9.93 -19.52
C LEU A 138 -21.97 -9.96 -19.38
N GLY A 139 -21.47 -10.44 -18.24
CA GLY A 139 -20.06 -10.45 -17.92
C GLY A 139 -19.59 -9.17 -17.23
N GLY A 140 -18.63 -9.34 -16.33
CA GLY A 140 -17.93 -8.25 -15.69
C GLY A 140 -16.52 -8.69 -15.37
N VAL A 141 -15.64 -7.74 -15.08
CA VAL A 141 -14.26 -8.04 -14.66
C VAL A 141 -13.92 -7.25 -13.41
N VAL A 142 -13.17 -7.88 -12.50
CA VAL A 142 -12.54 -7.17 -11.40
C VAL A 142 -11.04 -7.24 -11.57
N PHE A 143 -10.40 -6.10 -11.43
CA PHE A 143 -8.95 -5.96 -11.51
C PHE A 143 -8.45 -5.27 -10.24
N ALA A 144 -7.32 -5.73 -9.75
CA ALA A 144 -6.55 -5.00 -8.75
C ALA A 144 -5.14 -4.75 -9.29
N SER A 145 -4.65 -3.56 -9.02
CA SER A 145 -3.25 -3.19 -9.22
C SER A 145 -2.74 -2.59 -7.91
N PRO A 146 -1.42 -2.41 -7.76
CA PRO A 146 -0.87 -1.70 -6.60
C PRO A 146 -1.48 -0.30 -6.41
N ALA A 147 -1.97 0.33 -7.48
CA ALA A 147 -2.48 1.70 -7.49
C ALA A 147 -4.01 1.80 -7.43
N THR A 148 -4.73 0.82 -7.96
CA THR A 148 -6.17 0.92 -8.19
C THR A 148 -6.88 -0.40 -7.95
N LEU A 149 -8.12 -0.30 -7.47
CA LEU A 149 -9.13 -1.35 -7.48
C LEU A 149 -10.14 -0.95 -8.54
N ARG A 150 -10.46 -1.85 -9.46
CA ARG A 150 -11.35 -1.57 -10.59
C ARG A 150 -12.34 -2.70 -10.77
N ALA A 151 -13.61 -2.34 -10.92
CA ALA A 151 -14.65 -3.25 -11.40
C ALA A 151 -15.25 -2.68 -12.68
N GLU A 152 -15.53 -3.58 -13.63
CA GLU A 152 -16.18 -3.26 -14.90
C GLU A 152 -17.33 -4.22 -15.13
N GLN A 153 -18.43 -3.71 -15.69
CA GLN A 153 -19.59 -4.50 -16.05
C GLN A 153 -20.06 -4.10 -17.43
N CYS A 154 -20.36 -5.09 -18.27
CA CYS A 154 -21.06 -4.87 -19.51
C CYS A 154 -22.55 -4.66 -19.20
N VAL A 155 -23.10 -3.49 -19.54
CA VAL A 155 -24.53 -3.19 -19.27
C VAL A 155 -25.43 -3.36 -20.47
N ARG A 156 -24.85 -3.53 -21.67
CA ARG A 156 -25.59 -3.69 -22.91
C ARG A 156 -25.14 -4.95 -23.63
N ARG A 157 -26.08 -5.87 -23.87
CA ARG A 157 -25.79 -7.16 -24.51
C ARG A 157 -25.20 -6.90 -25.91
N PRO A 158 -24.04 -7.49 -26.24
CA PRO A 158 -23.50 -7.41 -27.59
C PRO A 158 -24.42 -8.09 -28.61
N ALA A 159 -24.37 -7.65 -29.87
CA ALA A 159 -25.26 -8.16 -30.92
C ALA A 159 -24.93 -9.60 -31.32
N SER A 160 -23.66 -9.99 -31.21
CA SER A 160 -23.17 -11.36 -31.32
C SER A 160 -22.26 -11.72 -30.15
N ALA A 161 -21.98 -13.01 -29.96
CA ALA A 161 -21.09 -13.49 -28.89
C ALA A 161 -19.62 -13.05 -29.08
N ASP A 162 -19.22 -12.72 -30.31
CA ASP A 162 -17.86 -12.33 -30.66
C ASP A 162 -17.64 -10.80 -30.61
N ASP A 163 -18.71 -10.02 -30.44
CA ASP A 163 -18.60 -8.56 -30.38
C ASP A 163 -18.13 -8.10 -29.00
N ALA A 164 -17.22 -7.11 -28.99
CA ALA A 164 -16.88 -6.41 -27.77
C ALA A 164 -18.11 -5.73 -27.16
N CYS A 165 -18.19 -5.72 -25.82
CA CYS A 165 -19.32 -5.08 -25.15
C CYS A 165 -19.40 -3.58 -25.52
N PRO A 166 -20.55 -3.11 -26.04
CA PRO A 166 -20.71 -1.74 -26.54
C PRO A 166 -20.74 -0.69 -25.43
N GLU A 167 -21.08 -1.08 -24.19
CA GLU A 167 -21.20 -0.14 -23.08
C GLU A 167 -20.71 -0.76 -21.77
N TRP A 168 -19.68 -0.14 -21.20
CA TRP A 168 -19.07 -0.53 -19.94
C TRP A 168 -19.36 0.48 -18.84
N VAL A 169 -19.94 0.01 -17.75
CA VAL A 169 -19.95 0.77 -16.49
C VAL A 169 -18.70 0.40 -15.70
N ARG A 170 -18.00 1.42 -15.19
CA ARG A 170 -16.73 1.26 -14.47
C ARG A 170 -16.81 1.88 -13.10
N SER A 171 -16.25 1.19 -12.11
CA SER A 171 -16.00 1.72 -10.78
C SER A 171 -14.53 1.59 -10.47
N VAL A 172 -13.91 2.68 -10.02
CA VAL A 172 -12.46 2.75 -9.76
C VAL A 172 -12.23 3.40 -8.41
N PHE A 173 -11.48 2.72 -7.56
CA PHE A 173 -11.04 3.20 -6.26
C PHE A 173 -9.50 3.16 -6.18
N PRO A 174 -8.88 4.07 -5.41
CA PRO A 174 -7.44 3.97 -5.16
C PRO A 174 -7.14 2.74 -4.28
N ASN A 175 -6.05 2.04 -4.56
CA ASN A 175 -5.56 0.96 -3.72
C ASN A 175 -4.63 1.55 -2.62
N PRO A 176 -4.95 1.40 -1.31
CA PRO A 176 -4.13 1.91 -0.23
C PRO A 176 -2.70 1.36 -0.19
N ALA A 177 -2.44 0.23 -0.86
CA ALA A 177 -1.10 -0.33 -0.99
C ALA A 177 -0.10 0.67 -1.61
N LEU A 178 -0.52 1.45 -2.61
CA LEU A 178 0.32 2.50 -3.20
C LEU A 178 0.73 3.54 -2.17
N TRP A 179 -0.20 4.00 -1.35
CA TRP A 179 0.07 5.02 -0.33
C TRP A 179 1.08 4.51 0.70
N GLY A 180 0.94 3.25 1.10
CA GLY A 180 1.88 2.62 2.02
C GLY A 180 3.27 2.44 1.39
N VAL A 181 3.36 1.99 0.14
CA VAL A 181 4.63 1.91 -0.61
C VAL A 181 5.30 3.27 -0.73
N LEU A 182 4.55 4.32 -1.08
CA LEU A 182 5.06 5.69 -1.13
C LEU A 182 5.54 6.16 0.24
N GLY A 183 4.81 5.83 1.31
CA GLY A 183 5.21 6.10 2.68
C GLY A 183 6.53 5.44 3.09
N ILE A 184 6.72 4.17 2.69
CA ILE A 184 7.98 3.43 2.90
C ILE A 184 9.11 4.10 2.13
N LEU A 185 8.90 4.42 0.86
CA LEU A 185 9.89 5.10 0.01
C LEU A 185 10.30 6.45 0.62
N LEU A 186 9.34 7.29 0.98
CA LEU A 186 9.58 8.60 1.59
C LEU A 186 10.30 8.48 2.94
N THR A 187 9.98 7.47 3.73
CA THR A 187 10.71 7.16 4.98
C THR A 187 12.18 6.90 4.70
N GLY A 188 12.49 6.14 3.64
CA GLY A 188 13.85 5.90 3.17
C GLY A 188 14.56 7.17 2.70
N VAL A 189 13.93 7.96 1.84
CA VAL A 189 14.49 9.22 1.31
C VAL A 189 14.83 10.19 2.45
N VAL A 190 13.89 10.41 3.37
CA VAL A 190 14.06 11.31 4.51
C VAL A 190 15.18 10.83 5.45
N GLY A 191 15.35 9.52 5.60
CA GLY A 191 16.40 8.94 6.45
C GLY A 191 17.82 9.12 5.91
N LEU A 192 17.99 9.25 4.60
CA LEU A 192 19.27 9.50 3.95
C LEU A 192 19.52 10.98 3.63
N TRP A 193 18.51 11.84 3.78
CA TRP A 193 18.62 13.26 3.45
C TRP A 193 19.73 13.94 4.28
N PRO A 194 20.76 14.56 3.66
CA PRO A 194 21.91 15.14 4.37
C PRO A 194 21.58 16.38 5.23
N GLY A 195 20.35 16.88 5.17
CA GLY A 195 19.96 18.16 5.78
C GLY A 195 19.75 18.10 7.30
N GLN A 196 20.43 19.02 8.00
CA GLN A 196 20.12 19.54 9.35
C GLN A 196 20.84 18.92 10.57
N SER A 197 22.12 18.56 10.44
CA SER A 197 23.03 18.53 11.61
C SER A 197 23.63 19.90 11.96
N VAL A 198 23.20 20.99 11.30
CA VAL A 198 23.53 22.36 11.71
C VAL A 198 22.56 22.79 12.82
N ARG A 199 22.70 22.20 14.00
CA ARG A 199 22.22 22.86 15.21
C ARG A 199 23.29 23.89 15.54
N ALA A 200 22.96 25.16 15.30
CA ALA A 200 23.80 26.32 15.55
C ALA A 200 24.64 26.13 16.81
N ALA A 201 25.96 26.27 16.66
CA ALA A 201 26.82 26.55 17.79
C ALA A 201 26.17 27.73 18.53
N ARG A 202 25.76 27.52 19.77
CA ARG A 202 25.43 28.63 20.67
C ARG A 202 26.66 29.55 20.61
N PRO A 203 26.54 30.81 20.20
CA PRO A 203 27.67 31.72 20.33
C PRO A 203 28.10 31.69 21.79
N PRO A 204 29.41 31.67 22.08
CA PRO A 204 29.88 31.72 23.46
C PRO A 204 29.28 32.97 24.09
N ILE A 205 28.65 32.78 25.26
CA ILE A 205 28.22 33.90 26.10
C ILE A 205 29.51 34.66 26.41
N SER A 206 29.70 35.81 25.76
CA SER A 206 30.80 36.73 26.07
C SER A 206 30.67 37.08 27.55
N GLN A 207 31.64 36.64 28.35
CA GLN A 207 31.73 37.10 29.74
C GLN A 207 31.89 38.63 29.73
N PRO A 208 31.18 39.36 30.60
CA PRO A 208 31.37 40.80 30.70
C PRO A 208 32.82 41.09 31.14
N PRO A 209 33.45 42.17 30.63
CA PRO A 209 34.79 42.54 31.04
C PRO A 209 34.78 42.84 32.55
N THR A 210 35.59 42.11 33.31
CA THR A 210 35.96 42.50 34.67
C THR A 210 36.86 43.72 34.55
N SER A 211 36.28 44.90 34.69
CA SER A 211 37.00 46.15 34.88
C SER A 211 37.57 46.20 36.29
N GLY A 212 38.88 46.46 36.40
CA GLY A 212 39.52 47.26 37.45
C GLY A 212 39.50 46.72 38.86
#